data_AF-D3BAM3-F1
#
_entry.id   AF-D3BAM3-F1
#
_cell.length_a   1.000
_cell.length_b   1.000
_cell.length_c   1.000
_cell.angle_alpha   90.00
_cell.angle_beta   90.00
_cell.angle_gamma   90.00
#
_symmetry.space_group_name_H-M   'P 1'
#
loop_
_entity.id
_entity.type
_entity.pdbx_description
1 polymer ?
#
loop_
_entity_poly.entity_id
_entity_poly.type
_entity_poly.pdbx_seq_one_letter_code
_entity_poly.pdbx_strand_id
1 'polypeptide(L)'
;MSNINVTGFYGNPGVGKSTLCNAMAGQTFHNSGISIGTGLTKASSNEKFINGNIIDTPGLLDVITRDRAALEIQRILTDYPNFKAVFVICLEAGRIKEQDIECINTILRAITSTTFSYGLIINKISKKTMTAIQDSPEILNEAMVRLDRKPSSTLYLPFNQKMEDEDNVLLEGIHRFKLLKFVNNLSTNNLEANQVKALNIVDQREIDRRKRIEDQTRQLLNNLTQETVSKRNILTDITNRRNQVLAQREEQNRNHSAAIENIQAQHTNKVKAMAALIEQAKIM
;
A
#
# COMPACT_ATOMS: atom_id res chain seq x y z
N MET A 1 40.22 23.55 2.89
CA MET A 1 39.52 22.26 2.66
C MET A 1 39.03 22.27 1.24
N SER A 2 39.50 21.36 0.39
CA SER A 2 38.99 21.21 -0.97
C SER A 2 37.49 20.92 -0.89
N ASN A 3 36.66 21.70 -1.58
CA ASN A 3 35.23 21.41 -1.70
C ASN A 3 35.07 20.08 -2.44
N ILE A 4 34.95 18.98 -1.71
CA ILE A 4 34.62 17.68 -2.28
C ILE A 4 33.20 17.79 -2.83
N ASN A 5 33.07 17.83 -4.15
CA ASN A 5 31.77 17.83 -4.82
C ASN A 5 31.15 16.44 -4.71
N VAL A 6 30.38 16.21 -3.65
CA VAL A 6 29.63 14.97 -3.44
C VAL A 6 28.47 14.91 -4.45
N THR A 7 28.26 13.76 -5.08
CA THR A 7 27.13 13.52 -6.00
C THR A 7 26.36 12.27 -5.56
N GLY A 8 25.08 12.42 -5.24
CA GLY A 8 24.19 11.31 -4.89
C GLY A 8 23.33 10.86 -6.07
N PHE A 9 23.29 9.55 -6.32
CA PHE A 9 22.46 8.92 -7.34
C PHE A 9 21.30 8.16 -6.70
N TYR A 10 20.07 8.57 -7.02
CA TYR A 10 18.82 8.07 -6.43
C TYR A 10 17.92 7.46 -7.50
N GLY A 11 17.07 6.51 -7.10
CA GLY A 11 16.12 5.87 -8.01
C GLY A 11 15.92 4.40 -7.68
N ASN A 12 14.95 3.78 -8.35
CA ASN A 12 14.55 2.42 -8.09
C ASN A 12 15.65 1.38 -8.41
N PRO A 13 15.55 0.14 -7.89
CA PRO A 13 16.48 -0.92 -8.24
C PRO A 13 16.46 -1.21 -9.76
N GLY A 14 17.60 -1.59 -10.33
CA GLY A 14 17.70 -1.98 -11.75
C GLY A 14 17.81 -0.86 -12.79
N VAL A 15 17.62 0.41 -12.39
CA VAL A 15 17.71 1.57 -13.31
C VAL A 15 19.16 1.90 -13.76
N GLY A 16 20.16 1.22 -13.19
CA GLY A 16 21.57 1.34 -13.58
C GLY A 16 22.36 2.42 -12.84
N LYS A 17 21.96 2.78 -11.60
CA LYS A 17 22.68 3.76 -10.77
C LYS A 17 24.15 3.39 -10.57
N SER A 18 24.44 2.19 -10.06
CA SER A 18 25.80 1.71 -9.81
C SER A 18 26.66 1.71 -11.09
N THR A 19 26.09 1.35 -12.25
CA THR A 19 26.78 1.44 -13.55
C THR A 19 27.16 2.88 -13.90
N LEU A 20 26.27 3.85 -13.66
CA LEU A 20 26.54 5.27 -13.87
C LEU A 20 27.56 5.81 -12.86
N CYS A 21 27.51 5.36 -11.61
CA CYS A 21 28.48 5.74 -10.58
C CYS A 21 29.88 5.22 -10.92
N ASN A 22 30.00 3.96 -11.37
CA ASN A 22 31.25 3.38 -11.89
C ASN A 22 31.76 4.19 -13.10
N ALA A 23 30.90 4.54 -14.04
CA ALA A 23 31.26 5.36 -15.20
C ALA A 23 31.75 6.78 -14.82
N MET A 24 31.10 7.41 -13.84
CA MET A 24 31.53 8.69 -13.27
C MET A 24 32.93 8.58 -12.67
N ALA A 25 33.18 7.51 -11.91
CA ALA A 25 34.47 7.28 -11.29
C ALA A 25 35.56 6.81 -12.25
N GLY A 26 35.19 6.32 -13.44
CA GLY A 26 36.13 5.81 -14.43
C GLY A 26 36.76 4.48 -14.08
N GLN A 27 36.24 3.78 -13.07
CA GLN A 27 36.71 2.49 -12.61
C GLN A 27 35.53 1.72 -11.99
N THR A 28 35.61 0.39 -12.02
CA THR A 28 34.55 -0.52 -11.57
C THR A 28 34.74 -0.79 -10.09
N PHE A 29 33.96 -0.11 -9.24
CA PHE A 29 34.03 -0.29 -7.79
C PHE A 29 32.98 -1.28 -7.29
N HIS A 30 31.78 -1.26 -7.87
CA HIS A 30 30.75 -2.27 -7.60
C HIS A 30 30.78 -3.35 -8.68
N ASN A 31 30.62 -4.62 -8.28
CA ASN A 31 30.29 -5.71 -9.20
C ASN A 31 28.94 -5.38 -9.86
N SER A 32 28.97 -4.75 -11.03
CA SER A 32 27.76 -4.37 -11.74
C SER A 32 27.28 -5.57 -12.54
N GLY A 33 26.48 -6.43 -11.91
CA GLY A 33 25.87 -7.62 -12.53
C GLY A 33 24.37 -7.72 -12.27
N ILE A 34 23.71 -8.70 -12.90
CA ILE A 34 22.29 -9.00 -12.65
C ILE A 34 22.20 -9.80 -11.34
N SER A 35 21.72 -9.16 -10.27
CA SER A 35 21.25 -9.89 -9.10
C SER A 35 19.79 -10.27 -9.29
N ILE A 36 19.54 -11.54 -9.56
CA ILE A 36 18.18 -12.09 -9.64
C ILE A 36 17.54 -11.94 -8.25
N GLY A 37 16.54 -11.04 -8.15
CA GLY A 37 15.58 -10.99 -7.03
C GLY A 37 15.79 -9.93 -5.96
N THR A 38 16.98 -9.34 -5.80
CA THR A 38 17.23 -8.25 -4.82
C THR A 38 18.28 -7.29 -5.36
N GLY A 39 18.13 -5.98 -5.17
CA GLY A 39 19.15 -5.02 -5.62
C GLY A 39 20.54 -5.39 -5.07
N LEU A 40 21.58 -5.31 -5.91
CA LEU A 40 22.96 -5.65 -5.55
C LEU A 40 23.52 -4.81 -4.39
N THR A 41 22.92 -3.66 -4.12
CA THR A 41 23.15 -2.82 -2.94
C THR A 41 22.60 -3.51 -1.68
N LYS A 42 23.12 -4.71 -1.36
CA LYS A 42 22.96 -5.28 -0.02
C LYS A 42 23.63 -4.32 0.96
N ALA A 43 22.98 -4.13 2.10
CA ALA A 43 23.35 -3.19 3.14
C ALA A 43 24.69 -3.58 3.83
N SER A 44 25.81 -3.47 3.12
CA SER A 44 27.16 -3.56 3.68
C SER A 44 27.74 -2.16 3.82
N SER A 45 28.01 -1.82 5.07
CA SER A 45 28.18 -0.50 5.66
C SER A 45 29.32 0.38 5.14
N ASN A 46 30.12 -0.03 4.15
CA ASN A 46 31.38 0.65 3.80
C ASN A 46 31.57 1.00 2.30
N GLU A 47 30.68 0.61 1.40
CA GLU A 47 30.83 0.83 -0.07
C GLU A 47 29.91 1.95 -0.59
N LYS A 48 29.66 2.97 0.23
CA LYS A 48 28.72 4.06 -0.08
C LYS A 48 29.36 5.16 -0.92
N PHE A 49 30.67 5.33 -0.81
CA PHE A 49 31.43 6.33 -1.53
C PHE A 49 32.28 5.68 -2.60
N ILE A 50 31.89 5.88 -3.85
CA ILE A 50 32.74 5.61 -4.99
C ILE A 50 33.71 6.79 -5.12
N ASN A 51 35.01 6.48 -5.13
CA ASN A 51 36.09 7.48 -5.25
C ASN A 51 36.03 8.64 -4.22
N GLY A 52 35.42 8.40 -3.05
CA GLY A 52 35.33 9.38 -1.97
C GLY A 52 34.30 10.51 -2.16
N ASN A 53 33.59 10.57 -3.29
CA ASN A 53 32.66 11.68 -3.57
C ASN A 53 31.40 11.30 -4.37
N ILE A 54 31.18 10.04 -4.72
CA ILE A 54 29.96 9.60 -5.42
C ILE A 54 29.20 8.65 -4.51
N ILE A 55 27.92 8.93 -4.28
CA ILE A 55 27.04 8.13 -3.42
C ILE A 55 26.08 7.33 -4.29
N ASP A 56 26.19 6.00 -4.23
CA ASP A 56 25.20 5.09 -4.79
C ASP A 56 24.18 4.73 -3.71
N THR A 57 22.90 5.02 -3.93
CA THR A 57 21.86 4.75 -2.93
C THR A 57 21.09 3.46 -3.23
N PRO A 58 20.61 2.74 -2.22
CA PRO A 58 19.61 1.70 -2.43
C PRO A 58 18.32 2.28 -3.06
N GLY A 59 17.51 1.43 -3.68
CA GLY A 59 16.24 1.83 -4.29
C GLY A 59 15.02 1.62 -3.38
N LEU A 60 13.99 2.46 -3.54
CA LEU A 60 12.78 2.47 -2.68
C LEU A 60 11.69 1.44 -3.05
N LEU A 61 11.88 0.62 -4.08
CA LEU A 61 10.86 -0.33 -4.55
C LEU A 61 10.97 -1.75 -3.99
N ASP A 62 12.12 -2.13 -3.43
CA ASP A 62 12.30 -3.46 -2.86
C ASP A 62 11.64 -3.53 -1.48
N VAL A 63 10.52 -4.25 -1.38
CA VAL A 63 9.70 -4.34 -0.18
C VAL A 63 10.45 -4.90 1.03
N ILE A 64 11.48 -5.72 0.83
CA ILE A 64 12.26 -6.28 1.94
C ILE A 64 13.23 -5.23 2.49
N THR A 65 13.73 -4.34 1.64
CA THR A 65 14.77 -3.36 1.99
C THR A 65 14.27 -1.92 2.05
N ARG A 66 12.98 -1.68 1.79
CA ARG A 66 12.38 -0.36 1.61
C ARG A 66 12.61 0.59 2.78
N ASP A 67 12.33 0.13 4.01
CA ASP A 67 12.51 0.95 5.22
C ASP A 67 13.98 1.28 5.45
N ARG A 68 14.88 0.31 5.19
CA ARG A 68 16.32 0.53 5.27
C ARG A 68 16.80 1.52 4.21
N ALA A 69 16.28 1.41 2.99
CA ALA A 69 16.56 2.35 1.91
C ALA A 69 16.06 3.76 2.25
N ALA A 70 14.89 3.88 2.90
CA ALA A 70 14.35 5.14 3.42
C ALA A 70 15.33 5.82 4.38
N LEU A 71 15.73 5.06 5.41
CA LEU A 71 16.60 5.54 6.49
C LEU A 71 17.97 5.90 5.93
N GLU A 72 18.48 5.11 4.99
CA GLU A 72 19.76 5.37 4.34
C GLU A 72 19.71 6.63 3.48
N ILE A 73 18.68 6.82 2.67
CA ILE A 73 18.50 8.05 1.88
C ILE A 73 18.36 9.25 2.80
N GLN A 74 17.53 9.16 3.84
CA GLN A 74 17.37 10.23 4.83
C GLN A 74 18.72 10.60 5.45
N ARG A 75 19.48 9.59 5.91
CA ARG A 75 20.79 9.79 6.51
C ARG A 75 21.76 10.45 5.52
N ILE A 76 21.78 10.04 4.26
CA ILE A 76 22.63 10.65 3.23
C ILE A 76 22.27 12.13 3.04
N LEU A 77 20.99 12.45 2.94
CA LEU A 77 20.52 13.83 2.78
C LEU A 77 20.85 14.70 4.00
N THR A 78 20.93 14.12 5.20
CA THR A 78 21.26 14.83 6.45
C THR A 78 22.78 14.96 6.69
N ASP A 79 23.55 13.89 6.48
CA ASP A 79 24.99 13.83 6.81
C ASP A 79 25.85 14.53 5.75
N TYR A 80 25.35 14.66 4.52
CA TYR A 80 26.05 15.30 3.40
C TYR A 80 25.27 16.53 2.93
N PRO A 81 25.33 17.66 3.67
CA PRO A 81 24.54 18.84 3.37
C PRO A 81 24.89 19.43 2.00
N ASN A 82 26.16 19.34 1.57
CA ASN A 82 26.67 19.87 0.31
C ASN A 82 26.81 18.77 -0.74
N PHE A 83 25.83 18.65 -1.64
CA PHE A 83 25.86 17.59 -2.67
C PHE A 83 25.03 17.94 -3.92
N LYS A 84 25.37 17.30 -5.03
CA LYS A 84 24.57 17.29 -6.25
C LYS A 84 23.63 16.09 -6.24
N ALA A 85 22.35 16.32 -6.53
CA ALA A 85 21.35 15.24 -6.57
C ALA A 85 21.07 14.83 -8.02
N VAL A 86 21.14 13.53 -8.29
CA VAL A 86 20.81 12.94 -9.59
C VAL A 86 19.79 11.82 -9.40
N PHE A 87 18.61 11.96 -9.99
CA PHE A 87 17.64 10.86 -10.05
C PHE A 87 17.82 10.09 -11.36
N VAL A 88 17.69 8.77 -11.29
CA VAL A 88 17.84 7.87 -12.44
C VAL A 88 16.57 7.05 -12.60
N ILE A 89 16.02 7.04 -13.81
CA ILE A 89 14.82 6.30 -14.18
C ILE A 89 15.04 5.53 -15.48
N CYS A 90 14.18 4.56 -15.78
CA CYS A 90 14.15 3.88 -17.06
C CYS A 90 12.75 3.97 -17.69
N LEU A 91 12.70 3.95 -19.02
CA LEU A 91 11.43 3.90 -19.73
C LEU A 91 10.97 2.45 -19.91
N GLU A 92 9.68 2.21 -19.74
CA GLU A 92 9.03 0.95 -20.09
C GLU A 92 8.07 1.21 -21.26
N ALA A 93 8.32 0.54 -22.39
CA ALA A 93 7.60 0.79 -23.64
C ALA A 93 7.53 2.29 -24.03
N GLY A 94 8.59 3.05 -23.73
CA GLY A 94 8.69 4.48 -24.03
C GLY A 94 8.03 5.42 -23.01
N ARG A 95 7.48 4.89 -21.90
CA ARG A 95 6.84 5.69 -20.84
C ARG A 95 7.63 5.65 -19.54
N ILE A 96 7.56 6.72 -18.76
CA ILE A 96 8.10 6.73 -17.39
C ILE A 96 7.22 5.83 -16.53
N LYS A 97 7.82 4.94 -15.73
CA LYS A 97 7.07 4.10 -14.80
C LYS A 97 6.49 4.94 -13.67
N GLU A 98 5.24 4.67 -13.31
CA GLU A 98 4.57 5.32 -12.17
C GLU A 98 5.41 5.25 -10.89
N GLN A 99 6.01 4.10 -10.65
CA GLN A 99 6.81 3.82 -9.47
C GLN A 99 8.11 4.65 -9.40
N ASP A 100 8.65 5.06 -10.56
CA ASP A 100 9.81 5.95 -10.62
C ASP A 100 9.41 7.38 -10.23
N ILE A 101 8.24 7.84 -10.68
CA ILE A 101 7.66 9.14 -10.28
C ILE A 101 7.43 9.15 -8.77
N GLU A 102 6.78 8.11 -8.23
CA GLU A 102 6.51 8.02 -6.79
C GLU A 102 7.81 7.94 -5.96
N CYS A 103 8.84 7.25 -6.45
CA CYS A 103 10.16 7.22 -5.80
C CYS A 103 10.76 8.62 -5.71
N ILE A 104 10.77 9.37 -6.81
CA ILE A 104 11.29 10.75 -6.83
C ILE A 104 10.48 11.63 -5.88
N ASN A 105 9.14 11.63 -6.00
CA ASN A 105 8.26 12.45 -5.18
C ASN A 105 8.36 12.10 -3.69
N THR A 106 8.56 10.84 -3.32
CA THR A 106 8.78 10.44 -1.92
C THR A 106 10.04 11.11 -1.35
N ILE A 107 11.13 11.13 -2.12
CA ILE A 107 12.39 11.76 -1.72
C ILE A 107 12.24 13.29 -1.71
N LEU A 108 11.61 13.88 -2.72
CA LEU A 108 11.37 15.33 -2.80
C LEU A 108 10.48 15.83 -1.65
N ARG A 109 9.45 15.08 -1.24
CA ARG A 109 8.58 15.43 -0.11
C ARG A 109 9.29 15.40 1.24
N ALA A 110 10.35 14.60 1.37
CA ALA A 110 11.20 14.62 2.56
C ALA A 110 12.05 15.90 2.65
N ILE A 111 12.33 16.57 1.54
CA ILE A 111 13.17 17.78 1.49
C ILE A 111 12.29 19.02 1.56
N THR A 112 12.35 19.80 2.63
CA THR A 112 11.53 21.01 2.78
C THR A 112 12.13 22.24 2.11
N SER A 113 13.44 22.22 1.80
CA SER A 113 14.11 23.31 1.10
C SER A 113 13.49 23.53 -0.28
N THR A 114 13.03 24.76 -0.55
CA THR A 114 12.42 25.15 -1.84
C THR A 114 13.46 25.43 -2.93
N THR A 115 14.73 25.62 -2.55
CA THR A 115 15.85 25.87 -3.47
C THR A 115 16.52 24.57 -3.94
N PHE A 116 16.08 23.42 -3.44
CA PHE A 116 16.62 22.13 -3.83
C PHE A 116 16.44 21.88 -5.34
N SER A 117 17.55 21.54 -5.99
CA SER A 117 17.66 21.30 -7.42
C SER A 117 18.26 19.93 -7.69
N TYR A 118 17.82 19.27 -8.77
CA TYR A 118 18.31 17.95 -9.13
C TYR A 118 18.37 17.76 -10.64
N GLY A 119 19.27 16.90 -11.08
CA GLY A 119 19.30 16.39 -12.45
C GLY A 119 18.50 15.09 -12.59
N LEU A 120 17.86 14.88 -13.74
CA LEU A 120 17.23 13.61 -14.08
C LEU A 120 18.01 12.90 -15.19
N ILE A 121 18.32 11.63 -14.99
CA ILE A 121 18.85 10.76 -16.04
C ILE A 121 17.76 9.77 -16.43
N ILE A 122 17.41 9.77 -17.71
CA ILE A 122 16.58 8.73 -18.31
C ILE A 122 17.52 7.75 -19.00
N ASN A 123 17.73 6.61 -18.35
CA ASN A 123 18.72 5.62 -18.73
C ASN A 123 18.11 4.51 -19.59
N LYS A 124 18.97 3.76 -20.28
CA LYS A 124 18.59 2.55 -21.05
C LYS A 124 17.56 2.83 -22.15
N ILE A 125 17.67 3.97 -22.83
CA ILE A 125 16.69 4.37 -23.86
C ILE A 125 16.96 3.61 -25.17
N SER A 126 15.94 2.93 -25.69
CA SER A 126 16.04 2.25 -26.99
C SER A 126 16.34 3.24 -28.13
N LYS A 127 17.01 2.80 -29.20
CA LYS A 127 17.29 3.64 -30.37
C LYS A 127 16.02 4.29 -30.94
N LYS A 128 14.94 3.52 -31.07
CA LYS A 128 13.63 4.01 -31.56
C LYS A 128 13.07 5.11 -30.67
N THR A 129 13.11 4.92 -29.35
CA THR A 129 12.63 5.92 -28.39
C THR A 129 13.52 7.17 -28.39
N MET A 130 14.84 7.01 -28.56
CA MET A 130 15.77 8.13 -28.67
C MET A 130 15.45 9.01 -29.88
N THR A 131 15.19 8.42 -31.04
CA THR A 131 14.77 9.15 -32.24
C THR A 131 13.46 9.89 -32.00
N ALA A 132 12.46 9.22 -31.41
CA ALA A 132 11.17 9.87 -31.11
C ALA A 132 11.31 11.06 -30.13
N ILE A 133 12.18 10.97 -29.12
CA ILE A 133 12.48 12.08 -28.20
C ILE A 133 13.22 13.22 -28.92
N GLN A 134 14.10 12.90 -29.87
CA GLN A 134 14.80 13.92 -30.67
C GLN A 134 13.84 14.67 -31.60
N ASP A 135 12.90 13.95 -32.23
CA ASP A 135 11.90 14.52 -33.12
C ASP A 135 10.82 15.30 -32.37
N SER A 136 10.49 14.87 -31.14
CA SER A 136 9.46 15.50 -30.31
C SER A 136 9.87 15.47 -28.83
N PRO A 137 10.69 16.44 -28.39
CA PRO A 137 11.18 16.50 -27.01
C PRO A 137 10.08 16.60 -25.97
N GLU A 138 8.89 17.12 -26.33
CA GLU A 138 7.78 17.27 -25.38
C GLU A 138 7.09 15.95 -25.01
N ILE A 139 7.40 14.83 -25.67
CA ILE A 139 6.68 13.56 -25.48
C ILE A 139 6.74 13.02 -24.04
N LEU A 140 7.73 13.44 -23.26
CA LEU A 140 7.88 13.07 -21.85
C LEU A 140 7.40 14.17 -20.89
N ASN A 141 6.99 15.33 -21.40
CA ASN A 141 6.57 16.47 -20.56
C ASN A 141 5.35 16.12 -19.72
N GLU A 142 4.38 15.38 -20.28
CA GLU A 142 3.16 14.98 -19.57
C GLU A 142 3.48 14.14 -18.32
N ALA A 143 4.37 13.14 -18.46
CA ALA A 143 4.81 12.35 -17.32
C ALA A 143 5.60 13.19 -16.31
N MET A 144 6.43 14.11 -16.78
CA MET A 144 7.17 15.03 -15.92
C MET A 144 6.28 16.01 -15.16
N VAL A 145 5.05 16.32 -15.61
CA VAL A 145 4.10 17.22 -14.88
C VAL A 145 3.74 16.65 -13.51
N ARG A 146 3.84 15.33 -13.36
CA ARG A 146 3.48 14.61 -12.14
C ARG A 146 4.60 14.59 -11.10
N LEU A 147 5.77 15.13 -11.43
CA LEU A 147 6.86 15.33 -10.47
C LEU A 147 6.57 16.56 -9.63
N ASP A 148 6.68 16.44 -8.31
CA ASP A 148 6.42 17.53 -7.35
C ASP A 148 7.30 18.75 -7.61
N ARG A 149 8.50 18.52 -8.17
CA ARG A 149 9.43 19.55 -8.64
C ARG A 149 10.03 19.10 -9.95
N LYS A 150 10.19 20.01 -10.91
CA LYS A 150 10.82 19.71 -12.20
C LYS A 150 12.34 19.54 -12.03
N PRO A 151 12.97 18.64 -12.81
CA PRO A 151 14.43 18.57 -12.86
C PRO A 151 14.99 19.86 -13.45
N SER A 152 16.14 20.32 -12.95
CA SER A 152 16.85 21.47 -13.52
C SER A 152 17.56 21.14 -14.83
N SER A 153 17.85 19.86 -15.06
CA SER A 153 18.42 19.36 -16.30
C SER A 153 18.07 17.88 -16.48
N THR A 154 17.89 17.45 -17.72
CA THR A 154 17.63 16.04 -18.07
C THR A 154 18.66 15.51 -19.05
N LEU A 155 19.23 14.33 -18.77
CA LEU A 155 20.14 13.61 -19.64
C LEU A 155 19.50 12.31 -20.13
N TYR A 156 19.51 12.12 -21.44
CA TYR A 156 19.05 10.89 -22.10
C TYR A 156 20.25 10.01 -22.44
N LEU A 157 20.30 8.80 -21.87
CA LEU A 157 21.35 7.83 -22.14
C LEU A 157 20.80 6.63 -22.92
N PRO A 158 21.41 6.28 -24.07
CA PRO A 158 20.94 5.16 -24.85
C PRO A 158 21.20 3.85 -24.14
N PHE A 159 20.38 2.86 -24.48
CA PHE A 159 20.63 1.48 -24.15
C PHE A 159 21.88 0.97 -24.87
N ASN A 160 22.82 0.41 -24.11
CA ASN A 160 24.01 -0.21 -24.66
C ASN A 160 23.91 -1.72 -24.44
N GLN A 161 23.63 -2.46 -25.51
CA GLN A 161 23.45 -3.91 -25.48
C GLN A 161 24.70 -4.65 -24.98
N LYS A 162 25.91 -4.08 -25.16
CA LYS A 162 27.16 -4.64 -24.64
C LYS A 162 27.24 -4.61 -23.10
N MET A 163 26.31 -3.95 -22.43
CA MET A 163 26.26 -3.81 -20.97
C MET A 163 25.09 -4.56 -20.32
N GLU A 164 24.24 -5.22 -21.11
CA GLU A 164 23.02 -5.86 -20.58
C GLU A 164 23.34 -7.09 -19.73
N ASP A 165 24.35 -7.87 -20.15
CA ASP A 165 24.71 -9.15 -19.56
C ASP A 165 26.22 -9.28 -19.23
N GLU A 166 27.00 -8.21 -19.44
CA GLU A 166 28.42 -8.19 -19.11
C GLU A 166 28.66 -7.51 -17.77
N ASP A 167 29.28 -8.24 -16.84
CA ASP A 167 29.73 -7.68 -15.58
C ASP A 167 30.83 -6.63 -15.82
N ASN A 168 30.75 -5.50 -15.11
CA ASN A 168 31.80 -4.48 -15.03
C ASN A 168 32.07 -3.67 -16.32
N VAL A 169 31.14 -3.59 -17.28
CA VAL A 169 31.32 -2.72 -18.46
C VAL A 169 31.05 -1.25 -18.12
N LEU A 170 32.04 -0.39 -18.38
CA LEU A 170 31.96 1.05 -18.15
C LEU A 170 31.31 1.78 -19.33
N LEU A 171 30.55 2.84 -19.02
CA LEU A 171 30.12 3.78 -20.05
C LEU A 171 31.35 4.53 -20.53
N GLU A 172 31.63 4.47 -21.83
CA GLU A 172 32.85 5.02 -22.41
C GLU A 172 32.57 6.11 -23.46
N GLY A 173 33.65 6.78 -23.88
CA GLY A 173 33.65 7.75 -24.97
C GLY A 173 32.66 8.90 -24.77
N ILE A 174 31.86 9.17 -25.81
CA ILE A 174 30.96 10.33 -25.86
C ILE A 174 29.87 10.29 -24.78
N HIS A 175 29.40 9.11 -24.38
CA HIS A 175 28.34 8.99 -23.39
C HIS A 175 28.85 9.27 -21.97
N ARG A 176 30.07 8.80 -21.65
CA ARG A 176 30.75 9.16 -20.40
C ARG A 176 31.03 10.66 -20.32
N PHE A 177 31.51 11.26 -21.41
CA PHE A 177 31.73 12.70 -21.48
C PHE A 177 30.44 13.49 -21.25
N LYS A 178 29.33 13.09 -21.88
CA LYS A 178 28.01 13.69 -21.66
C LYS A 178 27.55 13.57 -20.20
N LEU A 179 27.74 12.42 -19.57
CA LEU A 179 27.42 12.18 -18.16
C LEU A 179 28.23 13.11 -17.24
N LEU A 180 29.55 13.16 -17.41
CA LEU A 180 30.43 14.03 -16.61
C LEU A 180 30.07 15.51 -16.79
N LYS A 181 29.86 15.96 -18.03
CA LYS A 181 29.44 17.34 -18.34
C LYS A 181 28.09 17.67 -17.70
N PHE A 182 27.13 16.75 -17.77
CA PHE A 182 25.82 16.90 -17.15
C PHE A 182 25.94 17.10 -15.63
N VAL A 183 26.60 16.19 -14.92
CA VAL A 183 26.76 16.28 -13.46
C VAL A 183 27.56 17.53 -13.05
N ASN A 184 28.60 17.89 -13.80
CA ASN A 184 29.41 19.07 -13.51
C ASN A 184 28.60 20.36 -13.58
N ASN A 185 27.62 20.44 -14.48
CA ASN A 185 26.76 21.61 -14.66
C ASN A 185 25.59 21.69 -13.68
N LEU A 186 25.33 20.66 -12.87
CA LEU A 186 24.29 20.72 -11.83
C LEU A 186 24.72 21.63 -10.68
N SER A 187 23.74 22.34 -10.12
CA SER A 187 23.91 23.11 -8.89
C SER A 187 24.17 22.19 -7.70
N THR A 188 25.08 22.59 -6.82
CA THR A 188 25.28 21.94 -5.53
C THR A 188 24.19 22.42 -4.58
N ASN A 189 23.46 21.49 -3.98
CA ASN A 189 22.52 21.77 -2.91
C ASN A 189 23.27 21.98 -1.61
N ASN A 190 22.71 22.81 -0.73
CA ASN A 190 23.10 22.91 0.67
C ASN A 190 21.84 22.67 1.52
N LEU A 191 21.71 21.46 2.08
CA LEU A 191 20.57 21.07 2.91
C LEU A 191 20.97 21.07 4.39
N GLU A 192 20.27 21.86 5.19
CA GLU A 192 20.38 21.76 6.65
C GLU A 192 19.62 20.52 7.17
N ALA A 193 20.06 19.96 8.31
CA ALA A 193 19.43 18.77 8.88
C ALA A 193 17.92 18.95 9.18
N ASN A 194 17.51 20.16 9.60
CA ASN A 194 16.11 20.52 9.83
C ASN A 194 15.28 20.61 8.53
N GLN A 195 15.93 20.62 7.35
CA GLN A 195 15.29 20.64 6.04
C GLN A 195 15.05 19.24 5.46
N VAL A 196 15.43 18.19 6.19
CA VAL A 196 15.22 16.80 5.81
C VAL A 196 14.29 16.13 6.83
N LYS A 197 13.08 15.78 6.38
CA LYS A 197 12.09 15.02 7.14
C LYS A 197 12.29 13.52 6.92
N ALA A 198 11.69 12.71 7.78
CA ALA A 198 11.58 11.28 7.53
C ALA A 198 10.84 11.00 6.23
N LEU A 199 11.35 10.06 5.43
CA LEU A 199 10.67 9.64 4.21
C LEU A 199 9.37 8.91 4.58
N ASN A 200 8.23 9.43 4.13
CA ASN A 200 6.95 8.77 4.32
C ASN A 200 6.80 7.62 3.31
N ILE A 201 7.27 6.45 3.71
CA ILE A 201 7.15 5.24 2.91
C ILE A 201 5.83 4.56 3.24
N VAL A 202 4.85 4.82 2.41
CA VAL A 202 3.57 4.11 2.49
C VAL A 202 3.72 2.75 1.82
N ASP A 203 3.61 1.66 2.59
CA ASP A 203 3.50 0.31 2.01
C ASP A 203 2.11 0.14 1.39
N GLN A 204 2.05 0.25 0.06
CA GLN A 204 0.81 0.08 -0.69
C GLN A 204 0.21 -1.31 -0.48
N ARG A 205 1.03 -2.35 -0.24
CA ARG A 205 0.52 -3.69 0.05
C ARG A 205 -0.12 -3.75 1.42
N GLU A 206 0.41 -3.05 2.42
CA GLU A 206 -0.20 -2.95 3.74
C GLU A 206 -1.49 -2.13 3.68
N ILE A 207 -1.56 -1.06 2.87
CA ILE A 207 -2.82 -0.36 2.58
C ILE A 207 -3.84 -1.31 1.96
N ASP A 208 -3.44 -2.04 0.91
CA ASP A 208 -4.34 -2.97 0.23
C ASP A 208 -4.76 -4.12 1.14
N ARG A 209 -3.87 -4.60 2.01
CA ARG A 209 -4.14 -5.59 3.05
C ARG A 209 -5.15 -5.07 4.06
N ARG A 210 -4.96 -3.83 4.55
CA ARG A 210 -5.89 -3.16 5.48
C ARG A 210 -7.28 -3.01 4.86
N LYS A 211 -7.36 -2.55 3.62
CA LYS A 211 -8.64 -2.46 2.89
C LYS A 211 -9.34 -3.81 2.77
N ARG A 212 -8.61 -4.88 2.42
CA ARG A 212 -9.18 -6.24 2.37
C ARG A 212 -9.71 -6.69 3.73
N ILE A 213 -8.97 -6.43 4.80
CA ILE A 213 -9.41 -6.76 6.17
C ILE A 213 -10.64 -5.95 6.57
N GLU A 214 -10.70 -4.66 6.24
CA GLU A 214 -11.86 -3.81 6.49
C GLU A 214 -13.11 -4.30 5.74
N ASP A 215 -12.96 -4.63 4.46
CA ASP A 215 -14.05 -5.17 3.65
C ASP A 215 -14.57 -6.51 4.20
N GLN A 216 -13.66 -7.41 4.60
CA GLN A 216 -14.01 -8.68 5.23
C GLN A 216 -14.72 -8.47 6.58
N THR A 217 -14.23 -7.54 7.40
CA THR A 217 -14.82 -7.21 8.71
C THR A 217 -16.22 -6.65 8.54
N ARG A 218 -16.43 -5.78 7.54
CA ARG A 218 -17.75 -5.22 7.20
C ARG A 218 -18.72 -6.31 6.75
N GLN A 219 -18.26 -7.25 5.92
CA GLN A 219 -19.09 -8.40 5.52
C GLN A 219 -19.48 -9.27 6.71
N LEU A 220 -18.53 -9.56 7.62
CA LEU A 220 -18.80 -10.35 8.83
C LEU A 220 -19.83 -9.66 9.74
N LEU A 221 -19.69 -8.35 9.95
CA LEU A 221 -20.62 -7.54 10.74
C LEU A 221 -22.05 -7.59 10.16
N ASN A 222 -22.19 -7.49 8.84
CA ASN A 222 -23.48 -7.57 8.18
C ASN A 222 -24.14 -8.94 8.38
N ASN A 223 -23.38 -10.02 8.23
CA ASN A 223 -23.89 -11.38 8.44
C ASN A 223 -24.32 -11.61 9.89
N LEU A 224 -23.50 -11.18 10.87
CA LEU A 224 -23.85 -11.26 12.29
C LEU A 224 -25.10 -10.44 12.62
N THR A 225 -25.25 -9.27 12.00
CA THR A 225 -26.44 -8.42 12.18
C THR A 225 -27.69 -9.10 11.61
N GLN A 226 -27.60 -9.70 10.43
CA GLN A 226 -28.71 -10.47 9.86
C GLN A 226 -29.07 -11.71 10.70
N GLU A 227 -28.07 -12.41 11.22
CA GLU A 227 -28.28 -13.60 12.06
C GLU A 227 -28.91 -13.23 13.41
N THR A 228 -28.48 -12.14 14.03
CA THR A 228 -29.08 -11.65 15.29
C THR A 228 -30.52 -11.19 15.10
N VAL A 229 -30.84 -10.51 13.99
CA VAL A 229 -32.23 -10.16 13.64
C VAL A 229 -33.06 -11.42 13.40
N SER A 230 -32.54 -12.40 12.66
CA SER A 230 -33.23 -13.66 12.40
C SER A 230 -33.51 -14.45 13.67
N LYS A 231 -32.52 -14.58 14.56
CA LYS A 231 -32.67 -15.20 15.88
C LYS A 231 -33.71 -14.47 16.74
N ARG A 232 -33.72 -13.14 16.70
CA ARG A 232 -34.71 -12.33 17.43
C ARG A 232 -36.13 -12.63 16.94
N ASN A 233 -36.35 -12.67 15.63
CA ASN A 233 -37.66 -12.95 15.05
C ASN A 233 -38.14 -14.36 15.44
N ILE A 234 -37.26 -15.37 15.37
CA ILE A 234 -37.58 -16.74 15.80
C ILE A 234 -37.97 -16.77 17.29
N LEU A 235 -37.22 -16.07 18.16
CA LEU A 235 -37.55 -15.99 19.59
C LEU A 235 -38.91 -15.32 19.82
N THR A 236 -39.22 -14.26 19.08
CA THR A 236 -40.52 -13.59 19.14
C THR A 236 -41.66 -14.54 18.72
N ASP A 237 -41.48 -15.28 17.63
CA ASP A 237 -42.48 -16.26 17.14
C ASP A 237 -42.70 -17.41 18.13
N ILE A 238 -41.62 -17.94 18.72
CA ILE A 238 -41.71 -18.98 19.76
C ILE A 238 -42.48 -18.45 20.97
N THR A 239 -42.21 -17.21 21.39
CA THR A 239 -42.88 -16.58 22.52
C THR A 239 -44.37 -16.38 22.24
N ASN A 240 -44.72 -15.91 21.05
CA ASN A 240 -46.11 -15.71 20.63
C ASN A 240 -46.89 -17.04 20.59
N ARG A 241 -46.30 -18.10 19.98
CA ARG A 241 -46.92 -19.44 19.96
C ARG A 241 -47.12 -20.00 21.36
N ARG A 242 -46.13 -19.84 22.24
CA ARG A 242 -46.25 -20.28 23.64
C ARG A 242 -47.41 -19.60 24.34
N ASN A 243 -47.56 -18.28 24.17
CA ASN A 243 -48.64 -17.51 24.79
C ASN A 243 -50.02 -17.93 24.23
N GLN A 244 -50.14 -18.20 22.93
CA GLN A 244 -51.37 -18.71 22.32
C GLN A 244 -51.77 -20.08 22.89
N VAL A 245 -50.82 -21.01 23.03
CA VAL A 245 -51.08 -22.35 23.60
C VAL A 245 -51.50 -22.25 25.08
N LEU A 246 -50.89 -21.34 25.84
CA LEU A 246 -51.29 -21.10 27.24
C LEU A 246 -52.72 -20.55 27.32
N ALA A 247 -53.06 -19.55 26.51
CA ALA A 247 -54.42 -18.99 26.47
C ALA A 247 -55.48 -20.04 26.08
N GLN A 248 -55.18 -20.89 25.08
CA GLN A 248 -56.07 -22.00 24.69
C GLN A 248 -56.25 -23.03 25.82
N ARG A 249 -55.16 -23.38 26.53
CA ARG A 249 -55.26 -24.28 27.69
C ARG A 249 -56.09 -23.69 28.82
N GLU A 250 -55.94 -22.40 29.11
CA GLU A 250 -56.75 -21.71 30.12
C GLU A 250 -58.23 -21.68 29.74
N GLU A 251 -58.55 -21.44 28.47
CA GLU A 251 -59.92 -21.51 27.96
C GLU A 251 -60.51 -22.92 28.03
N GLN A 252 -59.75 -23.93 27.60
CA GLN A 252 -60.17 -25.33 27.72
C GLN A 252 -60.42 -25.76 29.16
N ASN A 253 -59.53 -25.36 30.08
CA ASN A 253 -59.70 -25.64 31.50
C ASN A 253 -60.97 -24.98 32.05
N ARG A 254 -61.25 -23.71 31.69
CA ARG A 254 -62.50 -23.03 32.07
C ARG A 254 -63.74 -23.75 31.55
N ASN A 255 -63.73 -24.15 30.28
CA ASN A 255 -64.85 -24.87 29.66
C ASN A 255 -65.06 -26.25 30.30
N HIS A 256 -63.97 -26.97 30.61
CA HIS A 256 -64.05 -28.26 31.29
C HIS A 256 -64.60 -28.14 32.71
N SER A 257 -64.14 -27.14 33.48
CA SER A 257 -64.67 -26.85 34.81
C SER A 257 -66.17 -26.52 34.78
N ALA A 258 -66.61 -25.66 33.85
CA ALA A 258 -68.03 -25.32 33.70
C ALA A 258 -68.89 -26.54 33.30
N ALA A 259 -68.35 -27.46 32.50
CA ALA A 259 -69.03 -28.70 32.14
C ALA A 259 -69.19 -29.63 33.37
N ILE A 260 -68.15 -29.76 34.19
CA ILE A 260 -68.21 -30.55 35.44
C ILE A 260 -69.26 -29.96 36.38
N GLU A 261 -69.27 -28.64 36.59
CA GLU A 261 -70.27 -27.97 37.43
C GLU A 261 -71.70 -28.21 36.92
N ASN A 262 -71.94 -28.12 35.62
CA ASN A 262 -73.24 -28.41 35.02
C ASN A 262 -73.68 -29.87 35.22
N ILE A 263 -72.77 -30.84 35.04
CA ILE A 263 -73.07 -32.26 35.27
C ILE A 263 -73.41 -32.51 36.74
N GLN A 264 -72.65 -31.91 37.67
CA GLN A 264 -72.92 -32.01 39.10
C GLN A 264 -74.27 -31.40 39.47
N ALA A 265 -74.62 -30.25 38.89
CA ALA A 265 -75.92 -29.61 39.09
C ALA A 265 -77.07 -30.48 38.57
N GLN A 266 -76.93 -31.05 37.37
CA GLN A 266 -77.93 -31.97 36.80
C GLN A 266 -78.10 -33.24 37.65
N HIS A 267 -77.00 -33.85 38.08
CA HIS A 267 -77.03 -35.02 38.94
C HIS A 267 -77.73 -34.72 40.27
N THR A 268 -77.38 -33.60 40.90
CA THR A 268 -78.02 -33.13 42.14
C THR A 268 -79.53 -32.92 41.95
N ASN A 269 -79.95 -32.30 40.85
CA ASN A 269 -81.36 -32.10 40.55
C ASN A 269 -82.10 -33.42 40.32
N LYS A 270 -81.50 -34.38 39.61
CA LYS A 270 -82.07 -35.73 39.43
C LYS A 270 -82.23 -36.47 40.75
N VAL A 271 -81.23 -36.41 41.63
CA VAL A 271 -81.30 -37.03 42.96
C VAL A 271 -82.43 -36.42 43.78
N LYS A 272 -82.56 -35.09 43.79
CA LYS A 272 -83.68 -34.41 44.46
C LYS A 272 -85.04 -34.82 43.90
N ALA A 273 -85.19 -34.88 42.58
CA ALA A 273 -86.44 -35.31 41.93
C ALA A 273 -86.80 -36.77 42.26
N MET A 274 -85.81 -37.68 42.26
CA MET A 274 -86.03 -39.08 42.64
C MET A 274 -86.44 -39.22 44.11
N ALA A 275 -85.80 -38.46 45.00
CA ALA A 275 -86.16 -38.45 46.43
C ALA A 275 -87.62 -37.99 46.64
N ALA A 276 -88.06 -36.95 45.94
CA ALA A 276 -89.44 -36.46 46.00
C ALA A 276 -90.45 -37.50 45.48
N LEU A 277 -90.12 -38.22 44.40
CA LEU A 277 -90.97 -39.30 43.87
C LEU A 277 -91.07 -40.48 44.85
N ILE A 278 -89.97 -40.87 45.50
CA ILE A 278 -89.97 -41.91 46.54
C ILE A 278 -90.84 -41.49 47.73
N GLU A 279 -90.79 -40.22 48.11
CA GLU A 279 -91.61 -39.69 49.20
C GLU A 279 -93.11 -39.68 48.86
N GLN A 280 -93.47 -39.29 47.62
CA GLN A 280 -94.85 -39.37 47.13
C GLN A 280 -95.37 -40.81 47.08
N ALA A 281 -94.54 -41.77 46.66
CA ALA A 281 -94.92 -43.18 46.59
C ALA A 281 -95.11 -43.85 47.97
N LYS A 282 -94.60 -43.25 49.06
CA LYS A 282 -94.82 -43.74 50.44
C LYS A 282 -96.16 -43.31 51.04
N ILE A 283 -96.89 -42.40 50.39
CA ILE A 283 -98.14 -41.82 50.88
C ILE A 283 -99.37 -42.44 50.16
N MET A 284 -99.14 -43.24 49.12
CA MET A 284 -100.14 -44.14 48.50
C MET A 284 -100.11 -45.52 49.12
#